data_AF-A0A2M7PKP0-F1
#
_entry.id   AF-A0A2M7PKP0-F1
#
_cell.length_a   1.000
_cell.length_b   1.000
_cell.length_c   1.000
_cell.angle_alpha   90.00
_cell.angle_beta   90.00
_cell.angle_gamma   90.00
#
_symmetry.space_group_name_H-M   'P 1'
#
loop_
_entity.id
_entity.type
_entity.pdbx_description
1 polymer ?
#
loop_
_entity_poly.entity_id
_entity_poly.type
_entity_poly.pdbx_seq_one_letter_code
_entity_poly.pdbx_strand_id
1 'polypeptide(L)'
;MIEILKQLAEGVTYKTILQQQMSYYKQNYSRAANEIIRSILNDSVTNYTELRNWLDNLGGITSDRQIISAYLSEGNYTDALNLANMLPQLYNLQGDELTEHGFYMDMLNLHQTLSQQGRNTYQLTTAEKSSIELIAEKSKGIAGAQAKSIMEAVYNVYYTDCPEADGVAGYKQSWTVSPNELGKAYGLNISVKPNPANQWAAFDYTLPGNQTTGIITITDVTGHTIE
;
A
#
# COMPACT_ATOMS: atom_id res chain seq x y z
N MET A 1 21.66 -23.76 3.94
CA MET A 1 21.48 -24.68 5.09
C MET A 1 22.42 -24.33 6.25
N ILE A 2 23.73 -24.15 6.02
CA ILE A 2 24.69 -23.75 7.07
C ILE A 2 24.39 -22.35 7.67
N GLU A 3 23.97 -21.36 6.86
CA GLU A 3 23.59 -20.04 7.38
C GLU A 3 22.34 -20.05 8.26
N ILE A 4 21.36 -20.89 7.91
CA ILE A 4 20.12 -21.04 8.69
C ILE A 4 20.43 -21.60 10.07
N LEU A 5 21.35 -22.56 10.17
CA LEU A 5 21.78 -23.15 11.44
C LEU A 5 22.57 -22.15 12.30
N LYS A 6 23.31 -21.22 11.71
CA LYS A 6 24.03 -20.15 12.44
C LYS A 6 23.06 -19.12 13.02
N GLN A 7 22.10 -18.64 12.22
CA GLN A 7 21.10 -17.67 12.69
C GLN A 7 20.13 -18.27 13.72
N LEU A 8 19.87 -19.58 13.65
CA LEU A 8 19.11 -20.29 14.69
C LEU A 8 19.85 -20.28 16.04
N ALA A 9 21.18 -20.40 16.01
CA ALA A 9 22.02 -20.32 17.20
C ALA A 9 22.07 -18.90 17.82
N GLU A 10 21.70 -17.87 17.05
CA GLU A 10 21.60 -16.46 17.48
C GLU A 10 20.20 -16.10 18.04
N GLY A 11 19.31 -17.07 18.19
CA GLY A 11 17.98 -16.87 18.80
C GLY A 11 16.86 -16.48 17.82
N VAL A 12 17.13 -16.50 16.51
CA VAL A 12 16.11 -16.26 15.48
C VAL A 12 15.37 -17.57 15.17
N THR A 13 14.04 -17.55 15.09
CA THR A 13 13.28 -18.76 14.78
C THR A 13 13.49 -19.20 13.33
N TYR A 14 13.48 -20.51 13.07
CA TYR A 14 13.57 -21.09 11.73
C TYR A 14 12.52 -20.49 10.76
N LYS A 15 11.31 -20.22 11.27
CA LYS A 15 10.23 -19.58 10.52
C LYS A 15 10.62 -18.20 10.00
N THR A 16 11.22 -17.36 10.85
CA THR A 16 11.65 -16.00 10.48
C THR A 16 12.71 -16.03 9.37
N ILE A 17 13.67 -16.94 9.47
CA ILE A 17 14.73 -17.10 8.45
C ILE A 17 14.12 -17.54 7.11
N LEU A 18 13.21 -18.50 7.12
CA LEU A 18 12.54 -18.97 5.92
C LEU A 18 11.70 -17.87 5.26
N GLN A 19 10.97 -17.09 6.06
CA GLN A 19 10.21 -15.93 5.57
C GLN A 19 11.14 -14.88 4.93
N GLN A 20 12.28 -14.59 5.56
CA GLN A 20 13.27 -13.66 5.00
C GLN A 20 13.82 -14.16 3.67
N GLN A 21 14.16 -15.44 3.56
CA GLN A 21 14.62 -16.03 2.30
C GLN A 21 13.53 -16.00 1.22
N MET A 22 12.29 -16.34 1.57
CA MET A 22 11.16 -16.26 0.64
C MET A 22 10.96 -14.83 0.12
N SER A 23 11.00 -13.82 1.01
CA SER A 23 10.92 -12.41 0.62
C SER A 23 12.08 -12.01 -0.29
N TYR A 24 13.31 -12.42 0.02
CA TYR A 24 14.49 -12.13 -0.79
C TYR A 24 14.37 -12.72 -2.21
N TYR A 25 13.99 -13.99 -2.32
CA TYR A 25 13.81 -14.62 -3.63
C TYR A 25 12.62 -14.03 -4.40
N LYS A 26 11.49 -13.75 -3.72
CA LYS A 26 10.33 -13.10 -4.36
C LYS A 26 10.69 -11.71 -4.88
N GLN A 27 11.47 -10.92 -4.13
CA GLN A 27 11.94 -9.61 -4.57
C GLN A 27 12.81 -9.71 -5.83
N ASN A 28 13.82 -10.60 -5.82
CA ASN A 28 14.72 -10.77 -6.96
C ASN A 28 13.97 -11.27 -8.20
N TYR A 29 13.05 -12.21 -8.01
CA TYR A 29 12.17 -12.70 -9.05
C TYR A 29 11.31 -11.58 -9.64
N SER A 30 10.60 -10.83 -8.80
CA SER A 30 9.73 -9.75 -9.25
C SER A 30 10.51 -8.64 -9.94
N ARG A 31 11.73 -8.31 -9.48
CA ARG A 31 12.60 -7.36 -10.17
C ARG A 31 12.97 -7.84 -11.57
N ALA A 32 13.48 -9.06 -11.70
CA ALA A 32 13.89 -9.63 -12.98
C ALA A 32 12.70 -9.71 -13.96
N ALA A 33 11.53 -10.16 -13.50
CA ALA A 33 10.33 -10.21 -14.33
C ALA A 33 9.91 -8.82 -14.83
N ASN A 34 9.96 -7.78 -13.96
CA ASN A 34 9.65 -6.41 -14.37
C ASN A 34 10.69 -5.84 -15.35
N GLU A 35 11.97 -6.21 -15.23
CA GLU A 35 13.01 -5.82 -16.20
C GLU A 35 12.71 -6.42 -17.59
N ILE A 36 12.29 -7.68 -17.65
CA ILE A 36 11.91 -8.35 -18.90
C ILE A 36 10.64 -7.73 -19.49
N ILE A 37 9.59 -7.53 -18.68
CA ILE A 37 8.35 -6.86 -19.11
C ILE A 37 8.67 -5.49 -19.69
N ARG A 38 9.52 -4.70 -19.00
CA ARG A 38 9.95 -3.39 -19.50
C ARG A 38 10.72 -3.51 -20.82
N SER A 39 11.56 -4.53 -20.98
CA SER A 39 12.26 -4.77 -22.25
C SER A 39 11.27 -5.06 -23.37
N ILE A 40 10.28 -5.93 -23.16
CA ILE A 40 9.25 -6.29 -24.15
C ILE A 40 8.43 -5.06 -24.56
N LEU A 41 8.03 -4.23 -23.60
CA LEU A 41 7.23 -3.02 -23.85
C LEU A 41 7.99 -1.90 -24.57
N ASN A 42 9.33 -1.90 -24.50
CA ASN A 42 10.18 -0.92 -25.19
C ASN A 42 10.74 -1.45 -26.51
N ASP A 43 10.38 -2.68 -26.92
CA ASP A 43 10.72 -3.19 -28.24
C ASP A 43 9.91 -2.46 -29.32
N SER A 44 10.47 -2.40 -30.52
CA SER A 44 9.82 -1.95 -31.75
C SER A 44 8.53 -2.70 -32.08
N VAL A 45 8.46 -3.99 -31.74
CA VAL A 45 7.28 -4.83 -31.91
C VAL A 45 7.03 -5.60 -30.62
N THR A 46 5.95 -5.27 -29.92
CA THR A 46 5.60 -5.90 -28.65
C THR A 46 5.17 -7.36 -28.87
N ASN A 47 5.90 -8.30 -28.25
CA ASN A 47 5.47 -9.69 -28.16
C ASN A 47 4.42 -9.86 -27.03
N TYR A 48 3.15 -9.69 -27.38
CA TYR A 48 2.05 -9.74 -26.42
C TYR A 48 1.89 -11.10 -25.72
N THR A 49 2.19 -12.21 -26.40
CA THR A 49 2.16 -13.55 -25.80
C THR A 49 3.19 -13.67 -24.69
N GLU A 50 4.42 -13.27 -24.95
CA GLU A 50 5.48 -13.30 -23.95
C GLU A 50 5.22 -12.32 -22.81
N LEU A 51 4.73 -11.12 -23.12
CA LEU A 51 4.31 -10.14 -22.13
C LEU A 51 3.28 -10.73 -21.16
N ARG A 52 2.22 -11.34 -21.68
CA ARG A 52 1.19 -11.98 -20.86
C ARG A 52 1.74 -13.12 -20.01
N ASN A 53 2.63 -13.95 -20.55
CA ASN A 53 3.24 -15.04 -19.80
C ASN A 53 4.06 -14.52 -18.60
N TRP A 54 4.84 -13.45 -18.77
CA TRP A 54 5.58 -12.85 -17.66
C TRP A 54 4.69 -12.19 -16.62
N LEU A 55 3.60 -11.55 -17.06
CA LEU A 55 2.60 -10.98 -16.16
C LEU A 55 1.85 -12.06 -15.37
N ASP A 56 1.45 -13.14 -16.01
CA ASP A 56 0.77 -14.27 -15.36
C ASP A 56 1.68 -14.92 -14.30
N ASN A 57 2.96 -15.11 -14.65
CA ASN A 57 3.98 -15.60 -13.72
C ASN A 57 4.20 -14.64 -12.52
N LEU A 58 4.07 -13.32 -12.68
CA LEU A 58 4.12 -12.38 -11.55
C LEU A 58 2.89 -12.55 -10.64
N GLY A 59 1.73 -12.72 -11.26
CA GLY A 59 0.43 -12.91 -10.63
C GLY A 59 -0.12 -11.66 -9.95
N GLY A 60 -1.32 -11.79 -9.42
CA GLY A 60 -2.02 -10.75 -8.70
C GLY A 60 -2.81 -9.80 -9.60
N ILE A 61 -3.80 -9.14 -9.01
CA ILE A 61 -4.80 -8.35 -9.75
C ILE A 61 -4.21 -7.25 -10.63
N THR A 62 -3.08 -6.67 -10.22
CA THR A 62 -2.38 -5.65 -11.02
C THR A 62 -1.78 -6.25 -12.30
N SER A 63 -1.22 -7.45 -12.22
CA SER A 63 -0.69 -8.16 -13.40
C SER A 63 -1.83 -8.58 -14.33
N ASP A 64 -2.93 -9.09 -13.78
CA ASP A 64 -4.11 -9.47 -14.57
C ASP A 64 -4.73 -8.27 -15.30
N ARG A 65 -4.80 -7.10 -14.66
CA ARG A 65 -5.22 -5.86 -15.32
C ARG A 65 -4.28 -5.43 -16.44
N GLN A 66 -2.97 -5.67 -16.32
CA GLN A 66 -2.02 -5.45 -17.41
C GLN A 66 -2.19 -6.47 -18.55
N ILE A 67 -2.51 -7.73 -18.24
CA ILE A 67 -2.86 -8.75 -19.25
C ILE A 67 -4.12 -8.32 -20.02
N ILE A 68 -5.14 -7.81 -19.32
CA ILE A 68 -6.33 -7.23 -19.95
C ILE A 68 -5.94 -6.08 -20.88
N SER A 69 -5.09 -5.16 -20.42
CA SER A 69 -4.62 -4.02 -21.22
C SER A 69 -3.84 -4.46 -22.47
N ALA A 70 -3.08 -5.56 -22.38
CA ALA A 70 -2.39 -6.16 -23.52
C ALA A 70 -3.39 -6.67 -24.57
N TYR A 71 -4.47 -7.35 -24.16
CA TYR A 71 -5.53 -7.78 -25.09
C TYR A 71 -6.25 -6.59 -25.75
N LEU A 72 -6.51 -5.51 -25.02
CA LEU A 72 -7.09 -4.29 -25.60
C LEU A 72 -6.19 -3.67 -26.66
N SER A 73 -4.87 -3.68 -26.44
CA SER A 73 -3.88 -3.14 -27.37
C SER A 73 -3.81 -3.95 -28.68
N GLU A 74 -4.16 -5.23 -28.64
CA GLU A 74 -4.34 -6.09 -29.81
C GLU A 74 -5.73 -5.98 -30.46
N GLY A 75 -6.64 -5.17 -29.89
CA GLY A 75 -8.04 -5.09 -30.32
C GLY A 75 -8.88 -6.31 -29.95
N ASN A 76 -8.36 -7.22 -29.11
CA ASN A 76 -9.08 -8.40 -28.65
C ASN A 76 -9.92 -8.07 -27.39
N TYR A 77 -11.00 -7.33 -27.61
CA TYR A 77 -11.91 -6.92 -26.53
C TYR A 77 -12.67 -8.10 -25.90
N THR A 78 -12.88 -9.18 -26.64
CA THR A 78 -13.58 -10.37 -26.14
C THR A 78 -12.82 -11.02 -25.01
N ASP A 79 -11.53 -11.32 -25.22
CA ASP A 79 -10.71 -11.95 -24.18
C ASP A 79 -10.41 -10.98 -23.03
N ALA A 80 -10.22 -9.69 -23.34
CA ALA A 80 -10.05 -8.64 -22.35
C ALA A 80 -11.23 -8.58 -21.36
N LEU A 81 -12.47 -8.53 -21.87
CA LEU A 81 -13.68 -8.46 -21.05
C LEU A 81 -13.96 -9.78 -20.32
N ASN A 82 -13.72 -10.93 -20.97
CA ASN A 82 -13.87 -12.23 -20.32
C ASN A 82 -12.96 -12.33 -19.08
N LEU A 83 -11.69 -11.96 -19.22
CA LEU A 83 -10.74 -11.96 -18.11
C LEU A 83 -11.12 -10.94 -17.04
N ALA A 84 -11.54 -9.74 -17.44
CA ALA A 84 -11.98 -8.70 -16.50
C ALA A 84 -13.17 -9.16 -15.64
N ASN A 85 -14.17 -9.79 -16.26
CA ASN A 85 -15.36 -10.30 -15.57
C ASN A 85 -15.05 -11.41 -14.54
N MET A 86 -13.92 -12.09 -14.66
CA MET A 86 -13.50 -13.12 -13.70
C MET A 86 -12.84 -12.55 -12.45
N LEU A 87 -12.30 -11.32 -12.51
CA LEU A 87 -11.52 -10.73 -11.42
C LEU A 87 -12.29 -10.62 -10.09
N PRO A 88 -13.57 -10.21 -10.05
CA PRO A 88 -14.32 -10.13 -8.79
C PRO A 88 -14.36 -11.45 -8.03
N GLN A 89 -14.58 -12.56 -8.74
CA GLN A 89 -14.63 -13.89 -8.15
C GLN A 89 -13.23 -14.39 -7.77
N LEU A 90 -12.24 -14.19 -8.65
CA LEU A 90 -10.87 -14.66 -8.44
C LEU A 90 -10.21 -14.01 -7.21
N TYR A 91 -10.49 -12.73 -6.97
CA TYR A 91 -9.91 -11.95 -5.87
C TYR A 91 -10.87 -11.70 -4.72
N ASN A 92 -12.10 -12.25 -4.78
CA ASN A 92 -13.16 -12.02 -3.79
C ASN A 92 -13.38 -10.51 -3.51
N LEU A 93 -13.52 -9.72 -4.57
CA LEU A 93 -13.71 -8.27 -4.47
C LEU A 93 -15.08 -7.95 -3.86
N GLN A 94 -15.09 -7.09 -2.86
CA GLN A 94 -16.31 -6.71 -2.12
C GLN A 94 -16.30 -5.21 -1.79
N GLY A 95 -17.49 -4.68 -1.48
CA GLY A 95 -17.65 -3.27 -1.09
C GLY A 95 -17.03 -2.32 -2.12
N ASP A 96 -16.19 -1.42 -1.65
CA ASP A 96 -15.54 -0.40 -2.47
C ASP A 96 -14.66 -1.01 -3.59
N GLU A 97 -14.02 -2.16 -3.36
CA GLU A 97 -13.20 -2.82 -4.40
C GLU A 97 -14.05 -3.30 -5.58
N LEU A 98 -15.26 -3.78 -5.30
CA LEU A 98 -16.22 -4.20 -6.31
C LEU A 98 -16.78 -2.99 -7.07
N THR A 99 -17.04 -1.89 -6.38
CA THR A 99 -17.42 -0.61 -7.01
C THR A 99 -16.33 -0.09 -7.94
N GLU A 100 -15.07 -0.09 -7.49
CA GLU A 100 -13.92 0.28 -8.33
C GLU A 100 -13.74 -0.64 -9.54
N HIS A 101 -14.03 -1.94 -9.37
CA HIS A 101 -14.06 -2.85 -10.51
C HIS A 101 -15.19 -2.53 -11.50
N GLY A 102 -16.35 -2.08 -11.02
CA GLY A 102 -17.43 -1.56 -11.87
C GLY A 102 -16.97 -0.41 -12.76
N PHE A 103 -16.32 0.61 -12.17
CA PHE A 103 -15.76 1.72 -12.93
C PHE A 103 -14.69 1.27 -13.93
N TYR A 104 -13.88 0.27 -13.56
CA TYR A 104 -12.91 -0.33 -14.49
C TYR A 104 -13.61 -1.00 -15.68
N MET A 105 -14.68 -1.74 -15.45
CA MET A 105 -15.49 -2.34 -16.53
C MET A 105 -16.12 -1.27 -17.42
N ASP A 106 -16.61 -0.17 -16.87
CA ASP A 106 -17.17 0.94 -17.65
C ASP A 106 -16.12 1.53 -18.61
N MET A 107 -14.88 1.71 -18.14
CA MET A 107 -13.76 2.15 -18.98
C MET A 107 -13.45 1.16 -20.10
N LEU A 108 -13.44 -0.15 -19.82
CA LEU A 108 -13.20 -1.17 -20.85
C LEU A 108 -14.30 -1.18 -21.92
N ASN A 109 -15.56 -1.11 -21.50
CA ASN A 109 -16.72 -1.08 -22.40
C ASN A 109 -16.72 0.19 -23.27
N LEU A 110 -16.31 1.34 -22.71
CA LEU A 110 -16.11 2.56 -23.48
C LEU A 110 -15.06 2.34 -24.58
N HIS A 111 -13.88 1.81 -24.23
CA HIS A 111 -12.83 1.55 -25.23
C HIS A 111 -13.31 0.60 -26.34
N GLN A 112 -14.05 -0.45 -25.98
CA GLN A 112 -14.65 -1.36 -26.96
C GLN A 112 -15.63 -0.62 -27.89
N THR A 113 -16.54 0.18 -27.32
CA THR A 113 -17.56 0.93 -28.07
C THR A 113 -16.92 1.89 -29.06
N LEU A 114 -15.91 2.64 -28.63
CA LEU A 114 -15.19 3.57 -29.48
C LEU A 114 -14.49 2.81 -30.62
N SER A 115 -13.77 1.73 -30.32
CA SER A 115 -13.08 0.95 -31.33
C SER A 115 -14.03 0.32 -32.36
N GLN A 116 -15.19 -0.20 -31.92
CA GLN A 116 -16.19 -0.78 -32.83
C GLN A 116 -16.79 0.26 -33.78
N GLN A 117 -16.86 1.52 -33.33
CA GLN A 117 -17.37 2.64 -34.13
C GLN A 117 -16.26 3.34 -34.94
N GLY A 118 -15.02 2.85 -34.90
CA GLY A 118 -13.87 3.51 -35.53
C GLY A 118 -13.54 4.88 -34.94
N ARG A 119 -13.97 5.13 -33.70
CA ARG A 119 -13.75 6.35 -32.93
C ARG A 119 -12.63 6.12 -31.92
N ASN A 120 -12.13 7.22 -31.37
CA ASN A 120 -11.17 7.19 -30.28
C ASN A 120 -11.55 8.19 -29.18
N THR A 121 -10.71 8.30 -28.15
CA THR A 121 -10.95 9.18 -27.00
C THR A 121 -11.01 10.66 -27.34
N TYR A 122 -10.60 11.10 -28.55
CA TYR A 122 -10.75 12.49 -29.04
C TYR A 122 -12.14 12.81 -29.56
N GLN A 123 -12.97 11.80 -29.76
CA GLN A 123 -14.24 11.95 -30.45
C GLN A 123 -15.42 11.56 -29.56
N LEU A 124 -15.31 11.67 -28.23
CA LEU A 124 -16.37 11.28 -27.31
C LEU A 124 -17.64 12.12 -27.52
N THR A 125 -18.78 11.47 -27.38
CA THR A 125 -20.08 12.13 -27.31
C THR A 125 -20.24 12.83 -25.97
N THR A 126 -21.19 13.76 -25.88
CA THR A 126 -21.54 14.42 -24.62
C THR A 126 -21.90 13.43 -23.52
N ALA A 127 -22.61 12.34 -23.85
CA ALA A 127 -22.99 11.31 -22.90
C ALA A 127 -21.77 10.51 -22.39
N GLU A 128 -20.91 10.05 -23.29
CA GLU A 128 -19.68 9.32 -22.91
C GLU A 128 -18.74 10.21 -22.09
N LYS A 129 -18.60 11.50 -22.47
CA LYS A 129 -17.81 12.46 -21.70
C LYS A 129 -18.35 12.62 -20.27
N SER A 130 -19.67 12.76 -20.12
CA SER A 130 -20.30 12.86 -18.79
C SER A 130 -20.08 11.59 -17.95
N SER A 131 -20.09 10.41 -18.57
CA SER A 131 -19.76 9.16 -17.87
C SER A 131 -18.30 9.13 -17.39
N ILE A 132 -17.35 9.62 -18.21
CA ILE A 132 -15.94 9.70 -17.82
C ILE A 132 -15.74 10.74 -16.70
N GLU A 133 -16.41 11.88 -16.76
CA GLU A 133 -16.39 12.88 -15.69
C GLU A 133 -16.85 12.28 -14.35
N LEU A 134 -17.95 11.51 -14.37
CA LEU A 134 -18.43 10.79 -13.19
C LEU A 134 -17.37 9.82 -12.65
N ILE A 135 -16.73 9.03 -13.52
CA ILE A 135 -15.68 8.09 -13.13
C ILE A 135 -14.48 8.84 -12.54
N ALA A 136 -14.05 9.93 -13.16
CA ALA A 136 -12.93 10.75 -12.70
C ALA A 136 -13.17 11.34 -11.31
N GLU A 137 -14.42 11.70 -10.99
CA GLU A 137 -14.81 12.24 -9.69
C GLU A 137 -15.00 11.16 -8.61
N LYS A 138 -15.49 9.97 -8.99
CA LYS A 138 -15.92 8.93 -8.03
C LYS A 138 -14.91 7.82 -7.80
N SER A 139 -14.14 7.45 -8.83
CA SER A 139 -13.17 6.36 -8.72
C SER A 139 -11.87 6.85 -8.10
N LYS A 140 -11.43 6.14 -7.05
CA LYS A 140 -10.10 6.31 -6.42
C LYS A 140 -9.05 5.37 -7.03
N GLY A 141 -9.46 4.42 -7.86
CA GLY A 141 -8.60 3.42 -8.48
C GLY A 141 -8.08 3.77 -9.87
N ILE A 142 -7.73 2.71 -10.62
CA ILE A 142 -7.15 2.80 -11.97
C ILE A 142 -8.13 3.46 -12.95
N ALA A 143 -9.44 3.19 -12.83
CA ALA A 143 -10.45 3.78 -13.70
C ALA A 143 -10.50 5.31 -13.57
N GLY A 144 -10.46 5.83 -12.34
CA GLY A 144 -10.36 7.27 -12.07
C GLY A 144 -9.09 7.88 -12.65
N ALA A 145 -7.94 7.23 -12.49
CA ALA A 145 -6.69 7.70 -13.09
C ALA A 145 -6.76 7.76 -14.63
N GLN A 146 -7.33 6.74 -15.27
CA GLN A 146 -7.54 6.71 -16.72
C GLN A 146 -8.51 7.82 -17.16
N ALA A 147 -9.64 7.96 -16.47
CA ALA A 147 -10.65 8.96 -16.76
C ALA A 147 -10.08 10.39 -16.66
N LYS A 148 -9.39 10.71 -15.55
CA LYS A 148 -8.69 12.00 -15.37
C LYS A 148 -7.69 12.24 -16.49
N SER A 149 -6.87 11.24 -16.82
CA SER A 149 -5.88 11.35 -17.90
C SER A 149 -6.51 11.69 -19.26
N ILE A 150 -7.63 11.06 -19.61
CA ILE A 150 -8.36 11.37 -20.85
C ILE A 150 -8.90 12.80 -20.81
N MET A 151 -9.53 13.18 -19.71
CA MET A 151 -10.15 14.50 -19.55
C MET A 151 -9.11 15.64 -19.61
N GLU A 152 -7.93 15.42 -19.02
CA GLU A 152 -6.83 16.37 -19.04
C GLU A 152 -6.17 16.46 -20.41
N ALA A 153 -5.77 15.32 -20.98
CA ALA A 153 -4.98 15.28 -22.20
C ALA A 153 -5.80 15.65 -23.45
N VAL A 154 -7.11 15.38 -23.45
CA VAL A 154 -7.96 15.49 -24.65
C VAL A 154 -8.96 16.64 -24.54
N TYR A 155 -9.55 16.85 -23.37
CA TYR A 155 -10.69 17.76 -23.19
C TYR A 155 -10.36 19.02 -22.39
N ASN A 156 -9.09 19.20 -22.01
CA ASN A 156 -8.60 20.37 -21.29
C ASN A 156 -9.36 20.62 -19.96
N VAL A 157 -9.79 19.53 -19.32
CA VAL A 157 -10.42 19.53 -17.99
C VAL A 157 -9.40 19.03 -16.99
N TYR A 158 -9.01 19.91 -16.07
CA TYR A 158 -7.94 19.65 -15.11
C TYR A 158 -8.47 19.10 -13.79
N TYR A 159 -7.84 18.04 -13.30
CA TYR A 159 -8.09 17.52 -11.97
C TYR A 159 -6.92 17.89 -11.07
N THR A 160 -7.22 18.31 -9.85
CA THR A 160 -6.17 18.52 -8.86
C THR A 160 -5.96 17.22 -8.11
N ASP A 161 -4.78 16.63 -8.23
CA ASP A 161 -4.36 15.51 -7.40
C ASP A 161 -3.78 16.04 -6.10
N CYS A 162 -4.66 16.57 -5.25
CA CYS A 162 -4.29 16.96 -3.90
C CYS A 162 -4.22 15.68 -3.06
N PRO A 163 -3.07 15.37 -2.41
CA PRO A 163 -3.09 14.36 -1.34
C PRO A 163 -4.15 14.77 -0.33
N GLU A 164 -4.96 13.80 0.15
CA GLU A 164 -6.00 14.05 1.14
C GLU A 164 -5.37 14.74 2.36
N ALA A 165 -5.58 16.05 2.48
CA ALA A 165 -5.11 16.89 3.57
C ALA A 165 -6.16 16.94 4.69
N ASP A 166 -6.98 15.89 4.81
CA ASP A 166 -8.06 15.78 5.80
C ASP A 166 -7.55 15.59 7.24
N GLY A 167 -6.22 15.62 7.43
CA GLY A 167 -5.56 15.48 8.71
C GLY A 167 -5.57 14.04 9.25
N VAL A 168 -6.13 13.09 8.52
CA VAL A 168 -6.22 11.69 8.93
C VAL A 168 -5.01 10.89 8.44
N ALA A 169 -4.50 11.20 7.24
CA ALA A 169 -3.37 10.48 6.64
C ALA A 169 -1.96 11.02 7.00
N GLY A 170 -1.87 12.09 7.81
CA GLY A 170 -0.66 12.91 7.90
C GLY A 170 0.13 12.89 9.21
N TYR A 171 -0.37 12.29 10.29
CA TYR A 171 0.48 12.07 11.45
C TYR A 171 1.19 10.74 11.24
N LYS A 172 2.51 10.76 11.03
CA LYS A 172 3.35 9.70 11.60
C LYS A 172 2.73 9.43 12.97
N GLN A 173 2.25 8.22 13.23
CA GLN A 173 1.80 7.89 14.57
C GLN A 173 3.03 8.06 15.47
N SER A 174 3.17 9.26 16.01
CA SER A 174 3.98 9.53 17.17
C SER A 174 3.20 8.81 18.25
N TRP A 175 3.49 7.53 18.41
CA TRP A 175 3.34 6.91 19.71
C TRP A 175 4.08 7.88 20.63
N THR A 176 3.34 8.61 21.45
CA THR A 176 3.94 9.43 22.49
C THR A 176 4.73 8.45 23.32
N VAL A 177 6.05 8.40 23.06
CA VAL A 177 6.92 7.49 23.78
C VAL A 177 6.77 7.89 25.22
N SER A 178 6.17 6.99 26.01
CA SER A 178 5.96 7.22 27.43
C SER A 178 7.31 7.60 28.02
N PRO A 179 7.47 8.80 28.60
CA PRO A 179 8.75 9.20 29.19
C PRO A 179 9.27 8.18 30.21
N ASN A 180 8.35 7.42 30.83
CA ASN A 180 8.68 6.31 31.73
C ASN A 180 9.27 5.10 30.98
N GLU A 181 8.76 4.75 29.80
CA GLU A 181 9.32 3.66 29.00
C GLU A 181 10.67 4.04 28.41
N LEU A 182 10.80 5.29 27.93
CA LEU A 182 12.07 5.82 27.45
C LEU A 182 13.11 5.88 28.58
N GLY A 183 12.71 6.36 29.76
CA GLY A 183 13.55 6.37 30.95
C GLY A 183 14.06 4.98 31.32
N LYS A 184 13.17 3.98 31.35
CA LYS A 184 13.53 2.58 31.61
C LYS A 184 14.51 2.04 30.56
N ALA A 185 14.30 2.34 29.28
CA ALA A 185 15.21 1.93 28.21
C ALA A 185 16.60 2.53 28.36
N TYR A 186 16.71 3.75 28.91
CA TYR A 186 17.99 4.39 29.23
C TYR A 186 18.59 3.94 30.58
N GLY A 187 17.94 3.02 31.30
CA GLY A 187 18.43 2.46 32.56
C GLY A 187 17.92 3.15 33.83
N LEU A 188 16.96 4.07 33.72
CA LEU A 188 16.27 4.62 34.90
C LEU A 188 15.37 3.53 35.50
N ASN A 189 15.67 3.14 36.74
CA ASN A 189 14.81 2.27 37.52
C ASN A 189 14.48 2.94 38.85
N ILE A 190 13.22 2.89 39.28
CA ILE A 190 12.79 3.39 40.58
C ILE A 190 11.75 2.44 41.15
N SER A 191 11.91 2.08 42.42
CA SER A 191 10.94 1.30 43.17
C SER A 191 10.77 1.89 44.57
N VAL A 192 9.56 1.80 45.11
CA VAL A 192 9.22 2.35 46.42
C VAL A 192 8.62 1.28 47.30
N LYS A 193 9.09 1.19 48.55
CA LYS A 193 8.62 0.21 49.53
C LYS A 193 8.54 0.82 50.95
N PRO A 194 7.52 0.46 51.74
CA PRO A 194 6.31 -0.26 51.33
C PRO A 194 5.43 0.60 50.40
N ASN A 195 4.65 -0.03 49.52
CA ASN A 195 3.61 0.63 48.74
C ASN A 195 2.40 -0.32 48.70
N PRO A 196 1.29 -0.04 49.42
CA PRO A 196 0.99 1.22 50.13
C PRO A 196 1.83 1.48 51.39
N ALA A 197 2.21 2.74 51.63
CA ALA A 197 2.93 3.18 52.84
C ALA A 197 2.02 4.03 53.75
N ASN A 198 2.13 3.83 55.07
CA ASN A 198 1.36 4.59 56.06
C ASN A 198 2.20 5.62 56.85
N GLN A 199 3.51 5.40 57.00
CA GLN A 199 4.38 6.23 57.86
C GLN A 199 5.71 6.60 57.21
N TRP A 200 6.29 5.69 56.42
CA TRP A 200 7.56 5.90 55.72
C TRP A 200 7.55 5.12 54.42
N ALA A 201 8.32 5.61 53.45
CA ALA A 201 8.61 4.93 52.20
C ALA A 201 10.09 5.11 51.86
N ALA A 202 10.74 4.03 51.43
CA ALA A 202 12.11 4.05 50.91
C ALA A 202 12.08 3.94 49.39
N PHE A 203 12.91 4.74 48.71
CA PHE A 203 13.05 4.76 47.26
C PHE A 203 14.38 4.15 46.85
N ASP A 204 14.32 3.01 46.18
CA ASP A 204 15.48 2.40 45.54
C ASP A 204 15.50 2.86 44.08
N TYR A 205 16.60 3.48 43.63
CA TYR A 205 16.70 4.00 42.27
C TYR A 205 18.05 3.71 41.60
N THR A 206 18.05 3.76 40.27
CA THR A 206 19.24 3.73 39.42
C THR A 206 19.12 4.85 38.41
N LEU A 207 20.12 5.74 38.35
CA LEU A 207 20.14 6.84 37.39
C LEU A 207 20.70 6.38 36.04
N PRO A 208 20.12 6.83 34.90
CA PRO A 208 20.57 6.44 33.58
C PRO A 208 21.93 7.10 33.23
N GLY A 209 22.77 6.37 32.48
CA GLY A 209 24.07 6.87 32.00
C GLY A 209 25.05 7.21 33.13
N ASN A 210 25.67 8.40 33.03
CA ASN A 210 26.66 8.91 34.01
C ASN A 210 26.07 9.98 34.94
N GLN A 211 24.75 10.01 35.10
CA GLN A 211 24.10 11.02 35.95
C GLN A 211 24.35 10.73 37.43
N THR A 212 24.73 11.76 38.18
CA THR A 212 25.06 11.65 39.61
C THR A 212 23.98 12.23 40.53
N THR A 213 22.97 12.90 39.97
CA THR A 213 21.90 13.58 40.70
C THR A 213 20.54 13.32 40.04
N GLY A 214 19.49 13.23 40.85
CA GLY A 214 18.10 13.12 40.40
C GLY A 214 17.15 13.79 41.40
N ILE A 215 15.93 14.09 40.96
CA ILE A 215 14.88 14.67 41.78
C ILE A 215 13.73 13.66 41.85
N ILE A 216 13.27 13.37 43.06
CA ILE A 216 12.05 12.61 43.30
C ILE A 216 10.97 13.64 43.63
N THR A 217 9.84 13.56 42.93
CA THR A 217 8.67 14.41 43.18
C THR A 217 7.51 13.53 43.60
N ILE A 218 6.88 13.87 44.72
CA ILE A 218 5.74 13.17 45.29
C ILE A 218 4.50 14.02 45.00
N THR A 219 3.49 13.43 44.38
CA THR A 219 2.22 14.10 44.09
C THR A 219 1.04 13.35 44.71
N ASP A 220 0.02 14.08 45.12
CA ASP A 220 -1.24 13.48 45.55
C ASP A 220 -2.06 12.94 44.35
N VAL A 221 -3.19 12.30 44.66
CA VAL A 221 -4.11 11.72 43.65
C VAL A 221 -4.78 12.75 42.74
N THR A 222 -4.70 14.05 43.09
CA THR A 222 -5.19 15.18 42.29
C THR A 222 -4.07 15.85 41.48
N GLY A 223 -2.82 15.38 41.62
CA GLY A 223 -1.65 15.89 40.91
C GLY A 223 -0.97 17.09 41.60
N HIS A 224 -1.33 17.40 42.85
CA HIS A 224 -0.65 18.45 43.61
C HIS A 224 0.68 17.93 44.18
N THR A 225 1.76 18.68 43.98
CA THR A 225 3.09 18.33 44.51
C THR A 225 3.12 18.49 46.03
N ILE A 226 3.49 17.42 46.72
CA ILE A 226 3.67 17.37 48.16
C ILE A 226 5.13 17.66 48.52
N GLU A 227 6.07 17.08 47.76
CA GLU A 227 7.52 17.21 47.93
C GLU A 227 8.26 17.02 46.59
#